data_AF-A0A9X6MD59-F1
#
_entry.id   AF-A0A9X6MD59-F1
#
_cell.length_a   1.000
_cell.length_b   1.000
_cell.length_c   1.000
_cell.angle_alpha   90.00
_cell.angle_beta   90.00
_cell.angle_gamma   90.00
#
_symmetry.space_group_name_H-M   'P 1'
#
loop_
_entity.id
_entity.type
_entity.pdbx_description
1 polymer ?
#
loop_
_entity_poly.entity_id
_entity_poly.type
_entity_poly.pdbx_seq_one_letter_code
_entity_poly.pdbx_strand_id
1 'polypeptide(L)'
;MSFFQYIKDKRFFFILYFILMLFVSLIMVVNDSQNLVIKNLFYTHIICFLSVSLYITVGYYYRRSFYLELNNLIENQKEDFPIELIEPQNYEQALYVKMIKIVRDNHSKQLQKLIHEKVDHQDFIMSWVHEVKLPIAASNLLIENSTGKTVDFLVDKFEDELNKIDNYVEQALYYSRIDSFSKDYFITDVQLNQIIKQSVKKYAKIFITKRIHFHMEEVQKFVQSDSKWLAFIIDQITANALKYVNEGGEIFFRFEEDHEEKRLLIQDTGIGIKQEDIHRVFERGFTGSNGRTHTKSTGMGLYLVKQMVLKLGHDISIQSQEGKYTRVTIHFPKIRNYYHFL
;
A
#
# COMPACT_ATOMS: atom_id res chain seq x y z
N MET A 1 -41.33 5.24 6.81
CA MET A 1 -41.81 4.84 8.16
C MET A 1 -43.30 5.11 8.29
N SER A 2 -44.09 4.13 8.73
CA SER A 2 -45.52 4.32 8.96
C SER A 2 -45.77 4.98 10.32
N PHE A 3 -46.88 5.70 10.48
CA PHE A 3 -47.29 6.30 11.75
C PHE A 3 -47.38 5.26 12.89
N PHE A 4 -47.78 4.03 12.55
CA PHE A 4 -47.86 2.93 13.51
C PHE A 4 -46.47 2.51 14.07
N GLN A 5 -45.43 2.52 13.23
CA GLN A 5 -44.05 2.26 13.69
C GLN A 5 -43.58 3.34 14.66
N TYR A 6 -43.93 4.62 14.41
CA TYR A 6 -43.58 5.72 15.31
C TYR A 6 -44.21 5.58 16.70
N ILE A 7 -45.49 5.22 16.74
CA ILE A 7 -46.20 4.95 18.01
C ILE A 7 -45.54 3.78 18.75
N LYS A 8 -45.15 2.73 18.03
CA LYS A 8 -44.47 1.56 18.62
C LYS A 8 -43.13 1.94 19.27
N ASP A 9 -42.35 2.81 18.64
CA ASP A 9 -41.09 3.33 19.20
C ASP A 9 -41.31 4.14 20.49
N LYS A 10 -42.49 4.76 20.64
CA LYS A 10 -42.90 5.55 21.81
C LYS A 10 -43.66 4.74 22.87
N ARG A 11 -43.65 3.40 22.82
CA ARG A 11 -44.39 2.54 23.78
C ARG A 11 -44.13 2.87 25.26
N PHE A 12 -42.88 3.15 25.63
CA PHE A 12 -42.55 3.48 27.03
C PHE A 12 -43.08 4.85 27.45
N PHE A 13 -43.16 5.81 26.52
CA PHE A 13 -43.79 7.10 26.78
C PHE A 13 -45.28 6.94 27.06
N PHE A 14 -45.99 6.09 26.31
CA PHE A 14 -47.40 5.81 26.58
C PHE A 14 -47.64 5.07 27.90
N ILE A 15 -46.77 4.12 28.26
CA ILE A 15 -46.83 3.44 29.57
C ILE A 15 -46.69 4.47 30.70
N LEU A 16 -45.69 5.35 30.61
CA LEU A 16 -45.49 6.42 31.61
C LEU A 16 -46.68 7.37 31.67
N TYR A 17 -47.21 7.80 30.51
CA TYR A 17 -48.39 8.65 30.43
C TYR A 17 -49.59 8.00 31.13
N PHE A 18 -49.85 6.72 30.88
CA PHE A 18 -50.95 6.01 31.52
C PHE A 18 -50.79 5.92 33.05
N ILE A 19 -49.58 5.62 33.53
CA ILE A 19 -49.28 5.59 34.97
C ILE A 19 -49.52 6.96 35.62
N LEU A 20 -49.06 8.04 34.97
CA LEU A 20 -49.26 9.41 35.47
C LEU A 20 -50.74 9.80 35.47
N MET A 21 -51.49 9.46 34.43
CA MET A 21 -52.94 9.73 34.38
C MET A 21 -53.70 8.97 35.46
N LEU A 22 -53.33 7.71 35.74
CA LEU A 22 -53.91 6.93 36.83
C LEU A 22 -53.60 7.57 38.20
N PHE A 23 -52.36 8.03 38.40
CA PHE A 23 -51.94 8.71 39.63
C PHE A 23 -52.70 10.02 39.85
N VAL A 24 -52.81 10.88 38.82
CA VAL A 24 -53.59 12.13 38.88
C VAL A 24 -55.05 11.83 39.20
N SER A 25 -55.61 10.80 38.57
CA SER A 25 -57.00 10.38 38.82
C SER A 25 -57.22 9.97 40.28
N LEU A 26 -56.28 9.20 40.84
CA LEU A 26 -56.36 8.72 42.22
C LEU A 26 -56.28 9.88 43.23
N ILE A 27 -55.40 10.86 43.01
CA ILE A 27 -55.30 12.06 43.87
C ILE A 27 -56.61 12.85 43.86
N MET A 28 -57.20 13.08 42.68
CA MET A 28 -58.42 13.88 42.56
C MET A 28 -59.62 13.22 43.22
N VAL A 29 -59.71 11.89 43.18
CA VAL A 29 -60.79 11.13 43.86
C VAL A 29 -60.66 11.21 45.39
N VAL A 30 -59.46 11.28 45.94
CA VAL A 30 -59.22 11.33 47.40
C VAL A 30 -59.54 12.70 48.01
N ASN A 31 -59.46 13.79 47.24
CA ASN A 31 -59.41 15.15 47.78
C ASN A 31 -60.70 15.99 47.65
N ASP A 32 -61.69 15.58 46.86
CA ASP A 32 -62.76 16.50 46.42
C ASP A 32 -64.18 15.87 46.41
N SER A 33 -65.22 16.71 46.38
CA SER A 33 -66.64 16.32 46.43
C SER A 33 -67.12 15.66 45.12
N GLN A 34 -67.94 14.59 45.22
CA GLN A 34 -68.22 13.65 44.12
C GLN A 34 -68.63 14.27 42.77
N ASN A 35 -69.40 15.36 42.76
CA ASN A 35 -69.86 15.99 41.51
C ASN A 35 -68.81 16.94 40.87
N LEU A 36 -67.92 17.55 41.67
CA LEU A 36 -66.84 18.40 41.16
C LEU A 36 -65.70 17.53 40.58
N VAL A 37 -65.45 16.38 41.21
CA VAL A 37 -64.43 15.39 40.83
C VAL A 37 -64.63 14.90 39.39
N ILE A 38 -65.84 14.50 39.00
CA ILE A 38 -66.10 13.91 37.67
C ILE A 38 -65.84 14.92 36.55
N LYS A 39 -66.30 16.18 36.71
CA LYS A 39 -66.10 17.24 35.71
C LYS A 39 -64.62 17.61 35.57
N ASN A 40 -63.92 17.74 36.70
CA ASN A 40 -62.51 18.09 36.72
C ASN A 40 -61.64 16.96 36.14
N LEU A 41 -61.92 15.70 36.45
CA LEU A 41 -61.26 14.55 35.85
C LEU A 41 -61.40 14.55 34.33
N PHE A 42 -62.61 14.73 33.82
CA PHE A 42 -62.87 14.71 32.38
C PHE A 42 -62.11 15.85 31.66
N TYR A 43 -62.16 17.05 32.22
CA TYR A 43 -61.43 18.21 31.69
C TYR A 43 -59.91 17.98 31.67
N THR A 44 -59.33 17.50 32.76
CA THR A 44 -57.90 17.21 32.86
C THR A 44 -57.46 16.14 31.87
N HIS A 45 -58.22 15.05 31.72
CA HIS A 45 -57.90 13.99 30.77
C HIS A 45 -57.93 14.48 29.31
N ILE A 46 -58.93 15.29 28.95
CA ILE A 46 -59.03 15.85 27.60
C ILE A 46 -57.83 16.74 27.27
N ILE A 47 -57.45 17.63 28.18
CA ILE A 47 -56.32 18.55 27.95
C ILE A 47 -55.03 17.76 27.80
N CYS A 48 -54.75 16.83 28.72
CA CYS A 48 -53.55 16.00 28.67
C CYS A 48 -53.52 15.15 27.39
N PHE A 49 -54.66 14.61 26.96
CA PHE A 49 -54.76 13.86 25.71
C PHE A 49 -54.46 14.75 24.49
N LEU A 50 -55.02 15.96 24.42
CA LEU A 50 -54.75 16.90 23.34
C LEU A 50 -53.29 17.31 23.28
N SER A 51 -52.66 17.60 24.42
CA SER A 51 -51.23 17.94 24.50
C SER A 51 -50.33 16.79 24.03
N VAL A 52 -50.64 15.56 24.45
CA VAL A 52 -49.89 14.36 24.01
C VAL A 52 -50.09 14.10 22.52
N SER A 53 -51.31 14.22 22.01
CA SER A 53 -51.62 14.07 20.59
C SER A 53 -50.86 15.10 19.74
N LEU A 54 -50.80 16.35 20.19
CA LEU A 54 -50.01 17.40 19.53
C LEU A 54 -48.51 17.05 19.52
N TYR A 55 -47.95 16.64 20.67
CA TYR A 55 -46.55 16.23 20.78
C TYR A 55 -46.18 15.08 19.83
N ILE A 56 -47.02 14.05 19.76
CA ILE A 56 -46.83 12.89 18.88
C ILE A 56 -46.89 13.31 17.42
N THR A 57 -47.88 14.14 17.05
CA THR A 57 -48.09 14.56 15.67
C THR A 57 -46.91 15.39 15.18
N VAL A 58 -46.50 16.40 15.95
CA VAL A 58 -45.33 17.24 15.62
C VAL A 58 -44.05 16.39 15.56
N GLY A 59 -43.85 15.50 16.54
CA GLY A 59 -42.70 14.60 16.57
C GLY A 59 -42.64 13.62 15.40
N TYR A 60 -43.79 13.14 14.92
CA TYR A 60 -43.88 12.29 13.73
C TYR A 60 -43.49 13.06 12.47
N TYR A 61 -44.07 14.24 12.24
CA TYR A 61 -43.76 15.05 11.05
C TYR A 61 -42.30 15.49 11.03
N TYR A 62 -41.74 15.87 12.18
CA TYR A 62 -40.34 16.23 12.30
C TYR A 62 -39.44 15.06 11.87
N ARG A 63 -39.67 13.85 12.40
CA ARG A 63 -38.83 12.67 12.09
C ARG A 63 -39.06 12.04 10.73
N ARG A 64 -40.25 12.25 10.14
CA ARG A 64 -40.64 11.63 8.88
C ARG A 64 -39.66 11.92 7.74
N SER A 65 -39.14 13.15 7.67
CA SER A 65 -38.18 13.55 6.62
C SER A 65 -36.94 12.66 6.60
N PHE A 66 -36.28 12.50 7.76
CA PHE A 66 -35.08 11.68 7.90
C PHE A 66 -35.30 10.21 7.51
N TYR A 67 -36.42 9.61 7.93
CA TYR A 67 -36.70 8.21 7.59
C TYR A 67 -37.07 8.02 6.12
N LEU A 68 -37.73 8.99 5.48
CA LEU A 68 -38.01 8.93 4.06
C LEU A 68 -36.72 8.99 3.25
N GLU A 69 -35.81 9.89 3.62
CA GLU A 69 -34.50 10.01 2.98
C GLU A 69 -33.66 8.74 3.17
N LEU A 70 -33.61 8.20 4.38
CA LEU A 70 -32.87 6.95 4.65
C LEU A 70 -33.46 5.75 3.88
N ASN A 71 -34.79 5.61 3.84
CA ASN A 71 -35.42 4.55 3.06
C ASN A 71 -35.15 4.71 1.57
N ASN A 72 -35.20 5.93 1.04
CA ASN A 72 -34.92 6.22 -0.36
C ASN A 72 -33.48 5.83 -0.73
N LEU A 73 -32.52 6.02 0.18
CA LEU A 73 -31.13 5.58 0.00
C LEU A 73 -31.00 4.05 0.00
N ILE A 74 -31.73 3.36 0.89
CA ILE A 74 -31.72 1.89 0.99
C ILE A 74 -32.34 1.26 -0.26
N GLU A 75 -33.47 1.78 -0.72
CA GLU A 75 -34.22 1.23 -1.87
C GLU A 75 -33.50 1.49 -3.20
N ASN A 76 -32.82 2.63 -3.36
CA ASN A 76 -32.19 2.98 -4.63
C ASN A 76 -30.82 2.32 -4.88
N GLN A 77 -30.29 1.50 -3.96
CA GLN A 77 -29.06 0.69 -4.10
C GLN A 77 -27.98 1.27 -5.02
N LYS A 78 -27.70 2.58 -4.94
CA LYS A 78 -26.65 3.18 -5.75
C LYS A 78 -25.32 2.77 -5.15
N GLU A 79 -24.39 2.34 -6.00
CA GLU A 79 -23.02 1.97 -5.58
C GLU A 79 -22.35 3.11 -4.80
N ASP A 80 -22.69 4.36 -5.14
CA ASP A 80 -22.37 5.53 -4.34
C ASP A 80 -23.53 5.88 -3.40
N PHE A 81 -23.29 5.72 -2.09
CA PHE A 81 -24.14 6.25 -1.02
C PHE A 81 -23.76 7.71 -0.73
N PRO A 82 -24.57 8.71 -1.15
CA PRO A 82 -24.32 10.11 -0.82
C PRO A 82 -24.74 10.42 0.62
N ILE A 83 -24.06 9.82 1.60
CA ILE A 83 -24.29 9.99 3.05
C ILE A 83 -24.07 11.44 3.51
N GLU A 84 -23.46 12.29 2.67
CA GLU A 84 -23.30 13.73 2.92
C GLU A 84 -24.61 14.51 2.91
N LEU A 85 -25.66 13.98 2.28
CA LEU A 85 -26.96 14.63 2.16
C LEU A 85 -27.86 14.44 3.40
N ILE A 86 -27.57 13.42 4.23
CA ILE A 86 -28.41 13.10 5.39
C ILE A 86 -28.13 14.08 6.53
N GLU A 87 -29.06 14.99 6.78
CA GLU A 87 -29.01 15.90 7.93
C GLU A 87 -29.57 15.20 9.19
N PRO A 88 -28.74 14.96 10.23
CA PRO A 88 -29.23 14.35 11.46
C PRO A 88 -30.09 15.34 12.24
N GLN A 89 -31.22 14.86 12.75
CA GLN A 89 -32.19 15.69 13.49
C GLN A 89 -32.03 15.56 15.01
N ASN A 90 -31.22 14.61 15.48
CA ASN A 90 -30.88 14.44 16.88
C ASN A 90 -29.46 13.88 17.02
N TYR A 91 -28.95 13.88 18.26
CA TYR A 91 -27.59 13.45 18.56
C TYR A 91 -27.35 11.96 18.24
N GLU A 92 -28.32 11.09 18.49
CA GLU A 92 -28.22 9.66 18.19
C GLU A 92 -28.06 9.42 16.67
N GLN A 93 -28.87 10.09 15.86
CA GLN A 93 -28.77 10.08 14.40
C GLN A 93 -27.42 10.65 13.93
N ALA A 94 -26.92 11.71 14.56
CA ALA A 94 -25.62 12.28 14.24
C ALA A 94 -24.48 11.26 14.49
N LEU A 95 -24.56 10.47 15.57
CA LEU A 95 -23.60 9.40 15.84
C LEU A 95 -23.68 8.28 14.80
N TYR A 96 -24.88 7.83 14.41
CA TYR A 96 -25.03 6.82 13.36
C TYR A 96 -24.48 7.29 12.02
N VAL A 97 -24.83 8.51 11.58
CA VAL A 97 -24.31 9.08 10.33
C VAL A 97 -22.78 9.19 10.39
N LYS A 98 -22.20 9.61 11.52
CA LYS A 98 -20.75 9.67 11.72
C LYS A 98 -20.10 8.28 11.64
N MET A 99 -20.68 7.27 12.28
CA MET A 99 -20.18 5.88 12.21
C MET A 99 -20.20 5.35 10.79
N ILE A 100 -21.30 5.54 10.05
CA ILE A 100 -21.43 5.12 8.65
C ILE A 100 -20.38 5.81 7.78
N LYS A 101 -20.15 7.12 7.96
CA LYS A 101 -19.08 7.85 7.25
C LYS A 101 -17.70 7.24 7.51
N ILE A 102 -17.35 6.98 8.77
CA ILE A 102 -16.05 6.36 9.13
C ILE A 102 -15.89 5.00 8.47
N VAL A 103 -16.92 4.15 8.50
CA VAL A 103 -16.89 2.81 7.89
C VAL A 103 -16.74 2.92 6.37
N ARG A 104 -17.51 3.79 5.72
CA ARG A 104 -17.41 4.05 4.27
C ARG A 104 -16.02 4.52 3.88
N ASP A 105 -15.49 5.52 4.59
CA ASP A 105 -14.20 6.12 4.25
C ASP A 105 -13.07 5.11 4.45
N ASN A 106 -13.14 4.28 5.50
CA ASN A 106 -12.18 3.20 5.70
C ASN A 106 -12.28 2.12 4.59
N HIS A 107 -13.51 1.72 4.23
CA HIS A 107 -13.75 0.77 3.16
C HIS A 107 -13.27 1.30 1.79
N SER A 108 -13.55 2.57 1.49
CA SER A 108 -13.08 3.24 0.27
C SER A 108 -11.56 3.29 0.20
N LYS A 109 -10.87 3.61 1.32
CA LYS A 109 -9.41 3.54 1.42
C LYS A 109 -8.87 2.14 1.17
N GLN A 110 -9.50 1.11 1.75
CA GLN A 110 -9.10 -0.29 1.53
C GLN A 110 -9.31 -0.72 0.07
N LEU A 111 -10.44 -0.36 -0.55
CA LEU A 111 -10.71 -0.63 -1.95
C LEU A 111 -9.71 0.07 -2.87
N GLN A 112 -9.41 1.35 -2.63
CA GLN A 112 -8.40 2.08 -3.39
C GLN A 112 -7.03 1.40 -3.29
N LYS A 113 -6.64 0.94 -2.09
CA LYS A 113 -5.41 0.19 -1.88
C LYS A 113 -5.38 -1.10 -2.72
N LEU A 114 -6.45 -1.90 -2.68
CA LEU A 114 -6.55 -3.15 -3.46
C LEU A 114 -6.54 -2.90 -4.98
N ILE A 115 -7.24 -1.85 -5.43
CA ILE A 115 -7.24 -1.46 -6.84
C ILE A 115 -5.82 -1.05 -7.26
N HIS A 116 -5.13 -0.26 -6.44
CA HIS A 116 -3.76 0.15 -6.71
C HIS A 116 -2.80 -1.04 -6.78
N GLU A 117 -2.86 -1.96 -5.80
CA GLU A 117 -2.08 -3.21 -5.80
C GLU A 117 -2.35 -4.07 -7.05
N LYS A 118 -3.61 -4.14 -7.49
CA LYS A 118 -3.99 -4.88 -8.70
C LYS A 118 -3.43 -4.25 -9.98
N VAL A 119 -3.55 -2.93 -10.12
CA VAL A 119 -2.93 -2.20 -11.24
C VAL A 119 -1.42 -2.39 -11.20
N ASP A 120 -0.84 -2.36 -10.00
CA ASP A 120 0.59 -2.58 -9.79
C ASP A 120 1.06 -3.98 -10.21
N HIS A 121 0.25 -4.99 -9.95
CA HIS A 121 0.52 -6.34 -10.43
C HIS A 121 0.43 -6.44 -11.95
N GLN A 122 -0.57 -5.79 -12.56
CA GLN A 122 -0.81 -5.84 -14.00
C GLN A 122 0.32 -5.20 -14.82
N ASP A 123 0.71 -3.96 -14.51
CA ASP A 123 1.80 -3.34 -15.31
C ASP A 123 3.17 -3.95 -15.01
N PHE A 124 3.35 -4.64 -13.87
CA PHE A 124 4.56 -5.43 -13.63
C PHE A 124 4.61 -6.60 -14.60
N ILE A 125 3.54 -7.40 -14.68
CA ILE A 125 3.44 -8.52 -15.63
C ILE A 125 3.64 -8.02 -17.06
N MET A 126 3.00 -6.91 -17.43
CA MET A 126 3.12 -6.35 -18.78
C MET A 126 4.56 -5.95 -19.11
N SER A 127 5.22 -5.26 -18.18
CA SER A 127 6.62 -4.85 -18.29
C SER A 127 7.56 -6.05 -18.38
N TRP A 128 7.36 -7.03 -17.49
CA TRP A 128 8.14 -8.28 -17.45
C TRP A 128 8.01 -9.09 -18.75
N VAL A 129 6.78 -9.29 -19.24
CA VAL A 129 6.54 -9.98 -20.52
C VAL A 129 7.28 -9.27 -21.67
N HIS A 130 7.26 -7.94 -21.69
CA HIS A 130 8.00 -7.18 -22.69
C HIS A 130 9.50 -7.43 -22.56
N GLU A 131 10.07 -7.38 -21.35
CA GLU A 131 11.50 -7.63 -21.13
C GLU A 131 11.94 -9.04 -21.52
N VAL A 132 11.14 -10.06 -21.23
CA VAL A 132 11.44 -11.44 -21.63
C VAL A 132 11.36 -11.62 -23.15
N LYS A 133 10.49 -10.89 -23.85
CA LYS A 133 10.39 -10.94 -25.32
C LYS A 133 11.64 -10.39 -26.03
N LEU A 134 12.36 -9.43 -25.45
CA LEU A 134 13.55 -8.84 -26.08
C LEU A 134 14.69 -9.85 -26.33
N PRO A 135 15.20 -10.59 -25.32
CA PRO A 135 16.25 -11.58 -25.53
C PRO A 135 15.77 -12.75 -26.40
N ILE A 136 14.48 -13.09 -26.38
CA ILE A 136 13.90 -14.08 -27.31
C ILE A 136 13.97 -13.57 -28.75
N ALA A 137 13.58 -12.32 -29.00
CA ALA A 137 13.68 -11.72 -30.33
C ALA A 137 15.14 -11.59 -30.79
N ALA A 138 16.05 -11.20 -29.90
CA ALA A 138 17.48 -11.17 -30.17
C ALA A 138 18.00 -12.57 -30.52
N SER A 139 17.56 -13.61 -29.80
CA SER A 139 17.89 -15.00 -30.09
C SER A 139 17.40 -15.42 -31.48
N ASN A 140 16.17 -15.07 -31.87
CA ASN A 140 15.66 -15.33 -33.23
C ASN A 140 16.51 -14.63 -34.30
N LEU A 141 16.90 -13.37 -34.08
CA LEU A 141 17.77 -12.63 -34.99
C LEU A 141 19.19 -13.25 -35.07
N LEU A 142 19.70 -13.82 -33.99
CA LEU A 142 20.97 -14.56 -33.99
C LEU A 142 20.87 -15.84 -34.82
N ILE A 143 19.74 -16.55 -34.76
CA ILE A 143 19.45 -17.74 -35.57
C ILE A 143 19.36 -17.35 -37.06
N GLU A 144 18.58 -16.33 -37.40
CA GLU A 144 18.40 -15.86 -38.78
C GLU A 144 19.72 -15.38 -39.40
N ASN A 145 20.56 -14.72 -38.61
CA ASN A 145 21.87 -14.20 -39.05
C ASN A 145 23.03 -15.11 -38.63
N SER A 146 22.80 -16.43 -38.57
CA SER A 146 23.82 -17.41 -38.16
C SER A 146 24.83 -17.75 -39.26
N THR A 147 24.45 -17.55 -40.52
CA THR A 147 25.29 -17.80 -41.69
C THR A 147 26.60 -17.02 -41.62
N GLY A 148 27.73 -17.71 -41.70
CA GLY A 148 29.07 -17.11 -41.68
C GLY A 148 29.62 -16.78 -40.29
N LYS A 149 28.87 -17.06 -39.21
CA LYS A 149 29.37 -16.93 -37.82
C LYS A 149 29.88 -18.27 -37.30
N THR A 150 30.88 -18.22 -36.43
CA THR A 150 31.40 -19.43 -35.76
C THR A 150 30.39 -19.94 -34.73
N VAL A 151 30.39 -21.26 -34.52
CA VAL A 151 29.54 -21.90 -33.49
C VAL A 151 29.82 -21.30 -32.12
N ASP A 152 31.09 -21.10 -31.78
CA ASP A 152 31.49 -20.53 -30.48
C ASP A 152 30.94 -19.11 -30.27
N PHE A 153 30.94 -18.27 -31.31
CA PHE A 153 30.36 -16.93 -31.24
C PHE A 153 28.84 -16.97 -31.02
N LEU A 154 28.15 -17.90 -31.69
CA LEU A 154 26.71 -18.05 -31.53
C LEU A 154 26.36 -18.56 -30.14
N VAL A 155 27.06 -19.57 -29.64
CA VAL A 155 26.88 -20.11 -28.29
C VAL A 155 27.10 -19.02 -27.23
N ASP A 156 28.17 -18.24 -27.36
CA ASP A 156 28.47 -17.11 -26.48
C ASP A 156 27.31 -16.10 -26.39
N LYS A 157 26.70 -15.77 -27.54
CA LYS A 157 25.58 -14.82 -27.61
C LYS A 157 24.26 -15.41 -27.13
N PHE A 158 23.99 -16.68 -27.39
CA PHE A 158 22.81 -17.35 -26.83
C PHE A 158 22.91 -17.45 -25.30
N GLU A 159 24.09 -17.74 -24.77
CA GLU A 159 24.31 -17.75 -23.32
C GLU A 159 24.05 -16.36 -22.71
N ASP A 160 24.48 -15.29 -23.38
CA ASP A 160 24.17 -13.91 -22.95
C ASP A 160 22.65 -13.65 -22.90
N GLU A 161 21.89 -14.07 -23.93
CA GLU A 161 20.43 -13.88 -23.96
C GLU A 161 19.68 -14.78 -22.97
N LEU A 162 20.11 -16.04 -22.79
CA LEU A 162 19.56 -16.96 -21.79
C LEU A 162 19.75 -16.43 -20.37
N ASN A 163 20.94 -15.93 -20.05
CA ASN A 163 21.22 -15.33 -18.75
C ASN A 163 20.33 -14.11 -18.47
N LYS A 164 19.95 -13.33 -19.49
CA LYS A 164 18.96 -12.25 -19.31
C LYS A 164 17.58 -12.81 -18.99
N ILE A 165 17.14 -13.83 -19.71
CA ILE A 165 15.85 -14.50 -19.46
C ILE A 165 15.80 -15.03 -18.03
N ASP A 166 16.83 -15.74 -17.58
CA ASP A 166 16.90 -16.27 -16.21
C ASP A 166 16.80 -15.15 -15.17
N ASN A 167 17.49 -14.02 -15.37
CA ASN A 167 17.39 -12.87 -14.48
C ASN A 167 15.97 -12.26 -14.47
N TYR A 168 15.24 -12.25 -15.58
CA TYR A 168 13.86 -11.79 -15.62
C TYR A 168 12.90 -12.78 -14.97
N VAL A 169 13.12 -14.09 -15.14
CA VAL A 169 12.33 -15.14 -14.45
C VAL A 169 12.50 -15.02 -12.94
N GLU A 170 13.73 -14.87 -12.46
CA GLU A 170 14.01 -14.64 -11.04
C GLU A 170 13.29 -13.38 -10.53
N GLN A 171 13.33 -12.27 -11.26
CA GLN A 171 12.59 -11.05 -10.89
C GLN A 171 11.09 -11.30 -10.73
N ALA A 172 10.46 -12.06 -11.63
CA ALA A 172 9.05 -12.41 -11.51
C ALA A 172 8.75 -13.33 -10.31
N LEU A 173 9.62 -14.30 -10.03
CA LEU A 173 9.49 -15.17 -8.86
C LEU A 173 9.59 -14.38 -7.55
N TYR A 174 10.56 -13.48 -7.44
CA TYR A 174 10.72 -12.63 -6.26
C TYR A 174 9.56 -11.65 -6.10
N TYR A 175 9.06 -11.04 -7.19
CA TYR A 175 7.88 -10.18 -7.14
C TYR A 175 6.63 -10.95 -6.71
N SER A 176 6.38 -12.15 -7.25
CA SER A 176 5.23 -12.98 -6.84
C SER A 176 5.27 -13.36 -5.37
N ARG A 177 6.46 -13.42 -4.76
CA ARG A 177 6.65 -13.75 -3.35
C ARG A 177 6.67 -12.54 -2.43
N ILE A 178 6.62 -11.32 -2.99
CA ILE A 178 6.78 -10.11 -2.20
C ILE A 178 5.63 -9.95 -1.20
N ASP A 179 4.40 -10.37 -1.53
CA ASP A 179 3.25 -10.24 -0.63
C ASP A 179 3.09 -11.42 0.33
N SER A 180 3.62 -12.60 -0.03
CA SER A 180 3.75 -13.74 0.89
C SER A 180 5.00 -13.67 1.77
N PHE A 181 5.74 -12.54 1.74
CA PHE A 181 7.02 -12.34 2.41
C PHE A 181 6.97 -12.70 3.90
N SER A 182 5.86 -12.45 4.59
CA SER A 182 5.70 -12.72 6.03
C SER A 182 5.73 -14.19 6.44
N LYS A 183 5.68 -15.15 5.50
CA LYS A 183 5.61 -16.58 5.83
C LYS A 183 6.96 -17.31 5.81
N ASP A 184 7.99 -16.78 5.14
CA ASP A 184 9.17 -17.60 4.75
C ASP A 184 10.57 -16.94 4.96
N TYR A 185 10.70 -15.74 5.51
CA TYR A 185 12.04 -15.14 5.70
C TYR A 185 12.72 -15.61 6.99
N PHE A 186 14.02 -15.89 6.91
CA PHE A 186 14.82 -16.37 8.04
C PHE A 186 15.95 -15.36 8.31
N ILE A 187 15.71 -14.42 9.24
CA ILE A 187 16.73 -13.45 9.64
C ILE A 187 17.89 -14.20 10.30
N THR A 188 19.07 -14.06 9.73
CA THR A 188 20.32 -14.62 10.22
C THR A 188 21.42 -13.57 10.15
N ASP A 189 22.55 -13.83 10.81
CA ASP A 189 23.76 -13.06 10.58
C ASP A 189 24.34 -13.42 9.21
N VAL A 190 24.17 -12.50 8.26
CA VAL A 190 24.58 -12.65 6.87
C VAL A 190 25.90 -11.95 6.64
N GLN A 191 26.88 -12.67 6.08
CA GLN A 191 28.18 -12.11 5.71
C GLN A 191 28.08 -11.40 4.35
N LEU A 192 28.06 -10.06 4.37
CA LEU A 192 27.90 -9.24 3.15
C LEU A 192 28.95 -9.54 2.09
N ASN A 193 30.19 -9.81 2.52
CA ASN A 193 31.30 -10.07 1.61
C ASN A 193 31.08 -11.31 0.74
N GLN A 194 30.46 -12.35 1.28
CA GLN A 194 30.18 -13.57 0.53
C GLN A 194 29.16 -13.29 -0.57
N ILE A 195 28.10 -12.56 -0.24
CA ILE A 195 27.05 -12.20 -1.20
C ILE A 195 27.62 -11.32 -2.32
N ILE A 196 28.41 -10.30 -1.99
CA ILE A 196 29.02 -9.42 -3.00
C ILE A 196 29.95 -10.22 -3.91
N LYS A 197 30.80 -11.09 -3.37
CA LYS A 197 31.69 -11.94 -4.18
C LYS A 197 30.92 -12.89 -5.09
N GLN A 198 29.80 -13.46 -4.61
CA GLN A 198 28.92 -14.29 -5.44
C GLN A 198 28.29 -13.48 -6.59
N SER A 199 27.80 -12.27 -6.30
CA SER A 199 27.26 -11.35 -7.30
C SER A 199 28.29 -10.97 -8.36
N VAL A 200 29.49 -10.58 -7.95
CA VAL A 200 30.58 -10.22 -8.86
C VAL A 200 31.00 -11.43 -9.70
N LYS A 201 31.06 -12.62 -9.12
CA LYS A 201 31.36 -13.86 -9.85
C LYS A 201 30.30 -14.15 -10.92
N LYS A 202 29.01 -13.97 -10.60
CA LYS A 202 27.89 -14.11 -11.55
C LYS A 202 28.05 -13.19 -12.75
N TYR A 203 28.53 -11.96 -12.55
CA TYR A 203 28.72 -10.98 -13.61
C TYR A 203 30.16 -10.88 -14.15
N ALA A 204 31.05 -11.82 -13.81
CA ALA A 204 32.48 -11.74 -14.11
C ALA A 204 32.77 -11.51 -15.61
N LYS A 205 32.01 -12.15 -16.50
CA LYS A 205 32.11 -11.97 -17.96
C LYS A 205 31.94 -10.50 -18.37
N ILE A 206 30.97 -9.79 -17.77
CA ILE A 206 30.71 -8.38 -18.08
C ILE A 206 31.83 -7.49 -17.54
N PHE A 207 32.29 -7.74 -16.30
CA PHE A 207 33.42 -7.02 -15.72
C PHE A 207 34.66 -7.11 -16.61
N ILE A 208 34.98 -8.32 -17.10
CA ILE A 208 36.14 -8.55 -17.98
C ILE A 208 35.93 -7.90 -19.35
N THR A 209 34.76 -8.11 -19.98
CA THR A 209 34.48 -7.63 -21.34
C THR A 209 34.47 -6.11 -21.42
N LYS A 210 33.90 -5.44 -20.42
CA LYS A 210 33.89 -3.97 -20.31
C LYS A 210 35.11 -3.41 -19.59
N ARG A 211 36.07 -4.24 -19.17
CA ARG A 211 37.28 -3.83 -18.41
C ARG A 211 36.93 -2.99 -17.17
N ILE A 212 35.88 -3.37 -16.46
CA ILE A 212 35.42 -2.64 -15.28
C ILE A 212 36.27 -3.04 -14.08
N HIS A 213 36.80 -2.06 -13.36
CA HIS A 213 37.57 -2.29 -12.15
C HIS A 213 36.64 -2.50 -10.95
N PHE A 214 36.79 -3.65 -10.29
CA PHE A 214 36.06 -3.98 -9.07
C PHE A 214 36.89 -3.62 -7.83
N HIS A 215 36.33 -2.82 -6.95
CA HIS A 215 36.93 -2.41 -5.69
C HIS A 215 36.04 -2.81 -4.52
N MET A 216 36.62 -3.48 -3.54
CA MET A 216 35.91 -3.89 -2.33
C MET A 216 36.84 -3.84 -1.13
N GLU A 217 36.35 -3.30 -0.02
CA GLU A 217 37.08 -3.34 1.25
C GLU A 217 37.15 -4.78 1.78
N GLU A 218 38.36 -5.23 2.16
CA GLU A 218 38.60 -6.58 2.69
C GLU A 218 38.21 -6.73 4.17
N VAL A 219 37.03 -6.25 4.55
CA VAL A 219 36.54 -6.33 5.94
C VAL A 219 35.31 -7.22 6.00
N GLN A 220 35.37 -8.29 6.80
CA GLN A 220 34.20 -9.15 7.02
C GLN A 220 33.12 -8.38 7.79
N LYS A 221 32.00 -8.09 7.12
CA LYS A 221 30.85 -7.41 7.73
C LYS A 221 29.63 -8.32 7.76
N PHE A 222 28.99 -8.36 8.92
CA PHE A 222 27.77 -9.13 9.18
C PHE A 222 26.58 -8.19 9.40
N VAL A 223 25.42 -8.54 8.84
CA VAL A 223 24.15 -7.85 9.05
C VAL A 223 23.04 -8.85 9.34
N GLN A 224 22.04 -8.45 10.12
CA GLN A 224 20.86 -9.26 10.36
C GLN A 224 19.90 -9.10 9.19
N SER A 225 19.78 -10.13 8.36
CA SER A 225 18.90 -10.11 7.19
C SER A 225 18.61 -11.53 6.70
N ASP A 226 17.85 -11.64 5.61
CA ASP A 226 17.71 -12.88 4.86
C ASP A 226 18.73 -12.92 3.71
N SER A 227 19.53 -13.98 3.65
CA SER A 227 20.62 -14.09 2.67
C SER A 227 20.13 -14.12 1.22
N LYS A 228 18.96 -14.69 0.93
CA LYS A 228 18.46 -14.85 -0.45
C LYS A 228 17.94 -13.52 -0.98
N TRP A 229 17.10 -12.86 -0.19
CA TRP A 229 16.56 -11.54 -0.56
C TRP A 229 17.65 -10.49 -0.66
N LEU A 230 18.62 -10.51 0.26
CA LEU A 230 19.75 -9.58 0.21
C LEU A 230 20.66 -9.83 -0.99
N ALA A 231 20.88 -11.10 -1.38
CA ALA A 231 21.60 -11.44 -2.60
C ALA A 231 20.90 -10.91 -3.85
N PHE A 232 19.58 -11.06 -3.95
CA PHE A 232 18.81 -10.51 -5.05
C PHE A 232 18.91 -8.97 -5.12
N ILE A 233 18.80 -8.28 -3.97
CA ILE A 233 18.95 -6.82 -3.90
C ILE A 233 20.32 -6.37 -4.42
N ILE A 234 21.40 -7.01 -3.94
CA ILE A 234 22.77 -6.67 -4.35
C ILE A 234 22.99 -7.00 -5.83
N ASP A 235 22.45 -8.10 -6.33
CA ASP A 235 22.48 -8.46 -7.75
C ASP A 235 21.81 -7.39 -8.62
N GLN A 236 20.63 -6.91 -8.24
CA GLN A 236 19.91 -5.88 -8.99
C GLN A 236 20.66 -4.54 -9.02
N ILE A 237 21.24 -4.12 -7.89
CA ILE A 237 22.03 -2.89 -7.84
C ILE A 237 23.31 -3.05 -8.67
N THR A 238 23.98 -4.20 -8.58
CA THR A 238 25.20 -4.50 -9.34
C THR A 238 24.91 -4.56 -10.85
N ALA A 239 23.80 -5.18 -11.27
CA ALA A 239 23.38 -5.23 -12.66
C ALA A 239 23.11 -3.82 -13.22
N ASN A 240 22.48 -2.94 -12.43
CA ASN A 240 22.29 -1.54 -12.82
C ASN A 240 23.64 -0.80 -12.96
N ALA A 241 24.55 -0.94 -11.99
CA ALA A 241 25.89 -0.36 -12.08
C ALA A 241 26.62 -0.81 -13.36
N LEU A 242 26.62 -2.12 -13.64
CA LEU A 242 27.24 -2.69 -14.85
C LEU A 242 26.57 -2.25 -16.15
N LYS A 243 25.26 -2.00 -16.13
CA LYS A 243 24.51 -1.51 -17.29
C LYS A 243 24.95 -0.10 -17.67
N TYR A 244 25.09 0.78 -16.68
CA TYR A 244 25.27 2.22 -16.88
C TYR A 244 26.72 2.71 -16.76
N VAL A 245 27.64 1.84 -16.32
CA VAL A 245 29.08 2.13 -16.36
C VAL A 245 29.64 1.93 -17.77
N ASN A 246 30.51 2.87 -18.15
CA ASN A 246 31.24 2.84 -19.42
C ASN A 246 32.41 1.84 -19.36
N GLU A 247 32.96 1.50 -20.53
CA GLU A 247 34.15 0.67 -20.62
C GLU A 247 35.34 1.32 -19.88
N GLY A 248 36.09 0.53 -19.11
CA GLY A 248 37.19 1.02 -18.28
C GLY A 248 36.77 1.74 -16.99
N GLY A 249 35.47 1.80 -16.68
CA GLY A 249 34.98 2.41 -15.45
C GLY A 249 35.20 1.55 -14.20
N GLU A 250 34.73 2.05 -13.06
CA GLU A 250 34.99 1.45 -11.74
C GLU A 250 33.69 1.25 -10.96
N ILE A 251 33.63 0.16 -10.18
CA ILE A 251 32.55 -0.11 -9.22
C ILE A 251 33.16 -0.41 -7.85
N PHE A 252 32.68 0.33 -6.84
CA PHE A 252 33.14 0.29 -5.46
C PHE A 252 32.07 -0.27 -4.54
N PHE A 253 32.46 -1.20 -3.67
CA PHE A 253 31.69 -1.69 -2.55
C PHE A 253 32.40 -1.28 -1.25
N ARG A 254 31.80 -0.35 -0.50
CA ARG A 254 32.34 0.18 0.76
C ARG A 254 31.40 -0.08 1.91
N PHE A 255 31.96 -0.27 3.10
CA PHE A 255 31.19 -0.51 4.32
C PHE A 255 31.42 0.61 5.31
N GLU A 256 30.33 1.22 5.74
CA GLU A 256 30.36 2.20 6.82
C GLU A 256 29.56 1.68 8.00
N GLU A 257 29.95 2.09 9.20
CA GLU A 257 29.28 1.69 10.42
C GLU A 257 29.43 2.80 11.44
N ASP A 258 28.30 3.22 12.02
CA ASP A 258 28.26 4.16 13.13
C ASP A 258 27.49 3.55 14.31
N HIS A 259 27.08 4.37 15.29
CA HIS A 259 26.36 3.88 16.47
C HIS A 259 24.91 3.49 16.18
N GLU A 260 24.31 3.99 15.10
CA GLU A 260 22.89 3.81 14.76
C GLU A 260 22.70 2.71 13.71
N GLU A 261 23.59 2.60 12.73
CA GLU A 261 23.40 1.69 11.61
C GLU A 261 24.72 1.13 11.04
N LYS A 262 24.59 0.08 10.22
CA LYS A 262 25.59 -0.36 9.25
C LYS A 262 25.12 0.04 7.85
N ARG A 263 26.04 0.41 6.96
CA ARG A 263 25.73 0.82 5.59
C ARG A 263 26.59 0.07 4.59
N LEU A 264 25.98 -0.40 3.50
CA LEU A 264 26.67 -0.90 2.31
C LEU A 264 26.49 0.12 1.18
N LEU A 265 27.59 0.71 0.74
CA LEU A 265 27.63 1.68 -0.35
C LEU A 265 28.11 0.97 -1.61
N ILE A 266 27.29 1.01 -2.67
CA ILE A 266 27.62 0.49 -3.99
C ILE A 266 27.67 1.68 -4.95
N GLN A 267 28.87 2.02 -5.44
CA GLN A 267 29.09 3.19 -6.28
C GLN A 267 29.71 2.80 -7.61
N ASP A 268 29.14 3.28 -8.72
CA ASP A 268 29.73 3.19 -10.06
C ASP A 268 30.22 4.56 -10.56
N THR A 269 31.14 4.56 -11.52
CA THR A 269 31.60 5.75 -12.25
C THR A 269 30.89 5.91 -13.61
N GLY A 270 29.61 5.54 -13.68
CA GLY A 270 28.83 5.56 -14.91
C GLY A 270 28.28 6.94 -15.26
N ILE A 271 27.28 6.94 -16.15
CA ILE A 271 26.66 8.16 -16.68
C ILE A 271 25.95 9.03 -15.64
N GLY A 272 25.72 8.51 -14.43
CA GLY A 272 24.97 9.20 -13.38
C GLY A 272 23.49 9.42 -13.70
N ILE A 273 22.80 10.08 -12.77
CA ILE A 273 21.37 10.37 -12.80
C ILE A 273 21.21 11.89 -12.64
N LYS A 274 20.30 12.48 -13.42
CA LYS A 274 19.94 13.90 -13.30
C LYS A 274 19.33 14.19 -11.94
N GLN A 275 19.63 15.35 -11.38
CA GLN A 275 19.11 15.75 -10.06
C GLN A 275 17.57 15.73 -9.99
N GLU A 276 16.90 16.11 -11.08
CA GLU A 276 15.44 16.08 -11.22
C GLU A 276 14.86 14.66 -11.22
N ASP A 277 15.65 13.65 -11.59
CA ASP A 277 15.19 12.26 -11.70
C ASP A 277 15.45 11.47 -10.40
N ILE A 278 16.35 11.93 -9.51
CA ILE A 278 16.79 11.19 -8.31
C ILE A 278 15.62 10.75 -7.41
N HIS A 279 14.61 11.60 -7.21
CA HIS A 279 13.48 11.27 -6.33
C HIS A 279 12.55 10.20 -6.93
N ARG A 280 12.69 9.91 -8.22
CA ARG A 280 11.80 9.04 -8.99
C ARG A 280 12.42 7.70 -9.35
N VAL A 281 13.70 7.48 -9.11
CA VAL A 281 14.41 6.26 -9.54
C VAL A 281 13.93 4.97 -8.87
N PHE A 282 13.26 5.10 -7.72
CA PHE A 282 12.59 4.00 -7.03
C PHE A 282 11.09 3.91 -7.37
N GLU A 283 10.56 4.84 -8.17
CA GLU A 283 9.20 4.77 -8.68
C GLU A 283 9.10 3.66 -9.71
N ARG A 284 7.93 3.02 -9.69
CA ARG A 284 7.59 1.94 -10.61
C ARG A 284 7.55 2.46 -12.05
N GLY A 285 8.09 1.67 -12.98
CA GLY A 285 8.07 2.04 -14.40
C GLY A 285 9.04 3.17 -14.76
N PHE A 286 9.81 3.70 -13.81
CA PHE A 286 10.64 4.86 -14.06
C PHE A 286 11.87 4.49 -14.88
N THR A 287 11.95 5.08 -16.07
CA THR A 287 13.09 5.00 -16.95
C THR A 287 13.54 6.43 -17.18
N GLY A 288 14.67 6.83 -16.60
CA GLY A 288 15.18 8.19 -16.75
C GLY A 288 15.31 8.60 -18.22
N SER A 289 15.47 9.90 -18.48
CA SER A 289 15.50 10.47 -19.85
C SER A 289 16.51 9.78 -20.80
N ASN A 290 17.58 9.17 -20.26
CA ASN A 290 18.61 8.42 -20.98
C ASN A 290 18.19 6.99 -21.42
N GLY A 291 17.07 6.46 -20.91
CA GLY A 291 16.52 5.16 -21.32
C GLY A 291 15.92 5.15 -22.74
N ARG A 292 15.69 6.34 -23.33
CA ARG A 292 15.27 6.49 -24.73
C ARG A 292 16.42 6.32 -25.73
N THR A 293 17.66 6.57 -25.33
CA THR A 293 18.87 6.48 -26.17
C THR A 293 19.68 5.21 -25.95
N HIS A 294 19.68 4.63 -24.74
CA HIS A 294 20.37 3.37 -24.44
C HIS A 294 19.43 2.33 -23.83
N THR A 295 19.26 1.19 -24.51
CA THR A 295 18.66 -0.07 -24.00
C THR A 295 17.44 0.11 -23.08
N LYS A 296 16.23 0.05 -23.67
CA LYS A 296 14.96 0.05 -22.94
C LYS A 296 15.00 -0.90 -21.73
N SER A 297 15.04 -0.35 -20.51
CA SER A 297 14.65 -1.04 -19.28
C SER A 297 13.24 -0.62 -18.92
N THR A 298 12.51 -1.42 -18.14
CA THR A 298 11.16 -1.06 -17.66
C THR A 298 11.14 -0.24 -16.39
N GLY A 299 12.29 -0.05 -15.72
CA GLY A 299 12.35 0.68 -14.44
C GLY A 299 11.90 -0.15 -13.23
N MET A 300 11.67 -1.46 -13.38
CA MET A 300 11.19 -2.31 -12.29
C MET A 300 12.28 -2.71 -11.29
N GLY A 301 13.55 -2.80 -11.71
CA GLY A 301 14.63 -3.32 -10.87
C GLY A 301 14.82 -2.56 -9.55
N LEU A 302 14.99 -1.23 -9.61
CA LEU A 302 15.18 -0.41 -8.39
C LEU A 302 13.89 -0.32 -7.55
N TYR A 303 12.71 -0.32 -8.17
CA TYR A 303 11.44 -0.40 -7.45
C TYR A 303 11.36 -1.69 -6.63
N LEU A 304 11.66 -2.85 -7.23
CA LEU A 304 11.69 -4.13 -6.52
C LEU A 304 12.69 -4.12 -5.37
N VAL A 305 13.88 -3.55 -5.59
CA VAL A 305 14.88 -3.36 -4.54
C VAL A 305 14.31 -2.56 -3.37
N LYS A 306 13.66 -1.41 -3.63
CA LYS A 306 13.06 -0.59 -2.56
C LYS A 306 12.01 -1.37 -1.79
N GLN A 307 11.13 -2.09 -2.46
CA GLN A 307 10.08 -2.88 -1.81
C GLN A 307 10.68 -3.99 -0.92
N MET A 308 11.69 -4.72 -1.41
CA MET A 308 12.29 -5.83 -0.65
C MET A 308 13.14 -5.34 0.53
N VAL A 309 13.91 -4.27 0.35
CA VAL A 309 14.70 -3.65 1.42
C VAL A 309 13.78 -3.21 2.56
N LEU A 310 12.68 -2.51 2.25
CA LEU A 310 11.71 -2.08 3.26
C LEU A 310 11.04 -3.26 3.97
N LYS A 311 10.68 -4.33 3.25
CA LYS A 311 10.10 -5.54 3.85
C LYS A 311 11.09 -6.28 4.76
N LEU A 312 12.40 -6.20 4.50
CA LEU A 312 13.45 -6.73 5.38
C LEU A 312 13.69 -5.85 6.63
N GLY A 313 13.01 -4.71 6.77
CA GLY A 313 13.21 -3.77 7.88
C GLY A 313 14.45 -2.87 7.70
N HIS A 314 14.99 -2.80 6.49
CA HIS A 314 16.13 -1.97 6.11
C HIS A 314 15.66 -0.73 5.37
N ASP A 315 16.58 0.19 5.06
CA ASP A 315 16.30 1.32 4.17
C ASP A 315 17.32 1.41 3.02
N ILE A 316 17.01 2.20 2.01
CA ILE A 316 17.86 2.41 0.84
C ILE A 316 17.76 3.86 0.38
N SER A 317 18.91 4.44 0.10
CA SER A 317 19.07 5.78 -0.44
C SER A 317 19.93 5.76 -1.70
N ILE A 318 19.85 6.83 -2.49
CA ILE A 318 20.63 6.99 -3.70
C ILE A 318 21.15 8.42 -3.82
N GLN A 319 22.40 8.53 -4.25
CA GLN A 319 23.09 9.77 -4.53
C GLN A 319 23.74 9.65 -5.89
N SER A 320 23.67 10.69 -6.72
CA SER A 320 24.26 10.64 -8.04
C SER A 320 24.63 12.02 -8.54
N GLN A 321 25.63 12.08 -9.40
CA GLN A 321 25.96 13.25 -10.18
C GLN A 321 26.02 12.86 -11.65
N GLU A 322 25.21 13.52 -12.47
CA GLU A 322 25.20 13.34 -13.92
C GLU A 322 26.61 13.47 -14.51
N GLY A 323 26.98 12.51 -15.36
CA GLY A 323 28.29 12.39 -15.99
C GLY A 323 29.42 11.95 -15.08
N LYS A 324 29.16 11.58 -13.81
CA LYS A 324 30.22 11.20 -12.87
C LYS A 324 30.01 9.87 -12.16
N TYR A 325 28.93 9.73 -11.40
CA TYR A 325 28.73 8.55 -10.56
C TYR A 325 27.28 8.34 -10.16
N THR A 326 26.93 7.10 -9.83
CA THR A 326 25.74 6.76 -9.05
C THR A 326 26.17 5.96 -7.83
N ARG A 327 25.59 6.26 -6.68
CA ARG A 327 25.85 5.59 -5.41
C ARG A 327 24.52 5.18 -4.80
N VAL A 328 24.33 3.88 -4.62
CA VAL A 328 23.20 3.31 -3.90
C VAL A 328 23.70 2.85 -2.53
N THR A 329 22.99 3.24 -1.48
CA THR A 329 23.34 2.88 -0.10
C THR A 329 22.23 2.06 0.52
N ILE A 330 22.55 0.84 0.97
CA ILE A 330 21.64 0.03 1.79
C ILE A 330 21.96 0.32 3.26
N HIS A 331 20.93 0.71 4.01
CA HIS A 331 20.97 1.04 5.41
C HIS A 331 20.43 -0.13 6.23
N PHE A 332 21.25 -0.62 7.15
CA PHE A 332 20.91 -1.71 8.08
C PHE A 332 20.87 -1.12 9.50
N PRO A 333 19.69 -0.70 10.00
CA PRO A 333 19.56 -0.14 11.34
C PRO A 333 20.03 -1.16 12.38
N LYS A 334 20.87 -0.72 13.33
CA LYS A 334 21.19 -1.54 14.50
C LYS A 334 19.96 -1.55 15.39
N ILE A 335 19.52 -2.74 15.78
CA ILE A 335 18.37 -2.87 16.69
C ILE A 335 18.76 -2.28 18.06
N ARG A 336 18.51 -0.98 18.27
CA ARG A 336 18.52 -0.33 19.57
C ARG A 336 17.11 -0.46 20.17
N ASN A 337 16.94 -1.39 21.10
CA ASN A 337 15.80 -1.54 22.01
C ASN A 337 14.38 -1.29 21.44
N TYR A 338 13.69 -2.39 21.14
CA TYR A 338 12.26 -2.48 20.78
C TYR A 338 11.25 -1.94 21.83
N TYR A 339 11.69 -1.22 22.87
CA TYR A 339 10.84 -0.83 24.02
C TYR A 339 10.07 0.49 23.87
N HIS A 340 10.03 1.12 22.69
CA HIS A 340 9.35 2.42 22.53
C HIS A 340 8.11 2.44 21.63
N PHE A 341 7.61 1.28 21.17
CA PHE A 341 6.32 1.19 20.50
C PHE A 341 5.47 0.05 21.06
N LEU A 342 4.93 0.26 22.26
CA LEU A 342 3.69 -0.35 22.75
C LEU A 342 2.76 0.74 23.27
#